data_AF-A0A971EGJ1-F1
#
_entry.id   AF-A0A971EGJ1-F1
#
_cell.length_a   1.000
_cell.length_b   1.000
_cell.length_c   1.000
_cell.angle_alpha   90.00
_cell.angle_beta   90.00
_cell.angle_gamma   90.00
#
_symmetry.space_group_name_H-M   'P 1'
#
loop_
_entity.id
_entity.type
_entity.pdbx_description
1 polymer ?
#
loop_
_entity_poly.entity_id
_entity_poly.type
_entity_poly.pdbx_seq_one_letter_code
_entity_poly.pdbx_strand_id
1 'polypeptide(L)'
;MKRIDWQLWLFPLLTLVLLVSICFQNQAALSNKESLTYTYLRQAVQGRLGYGAVGNYGNMISFHDLEPGDILLGGYPGCAYGRFSHASIYVGEGQVIEGYVDLGITQQPVEHFWTYSEICLLKVKADPAQKQAAVDYARSHLGELFYPVAFRPGERIWNCTKIIWEAYGQQGINLESNGDIWIAPDDFYDSPWVQVIREKSVL
;
A
#
# COMPACT_ATOMS: atom_id res chain seq x y z
N MET A 1 -36.91 -39.23 10.50
CA MET A 1 -35.89 -38.24 10.90
C MET A 1 -34.66 -38.42 10.03
N LYS A 2 -34.33 -37.44 9.18
CA LYS A 2 -33.06 -37.45 8.43
C LYS A 2 -31.91 -37.26 9.43
N ARG A 3 -30.97 -38.21 9.48
CA ARG A 3 -29.72 -38.04 10.24
C ARG A 3 -28.96 -36.87 9.60
N ILE A 4 -28.67 -35.86 10.40
CA ILE A 4 -27.75 -34.79 10.00
C ILE A 4 -26.37 -35.42 9.93
N ASP A 5 -25.76 -35.41 8.74
CA ASP A 5 -24.37 -35.85 8.56
C ASP A 5 -23.44 -34.82 9.18
N TRP A 6 -23.15 -35.01 10.46
CA TRP A 6 -22.25 -34.16 11.25
C TRP A 6 -20.86 -34.00 10.61
N GLN A 7 -20.44 -34.97 9.79
CA GLN A 7 -19.19 -34.92 9.03
C GLN A 7 -19.20 -33.81 7.95
N LEU A 8 -20.35 -33.53 7.34
CA LEU A 8 -20.51 -32.45 6.36
C LEU A 8 -20.55 -31.07 7.01
N TRP A 9 -21.00 -31.00 8.26
CA TRP A 9 -21.13 -29.74 9.01
C TRP A 9 -19.91 -29.39 9.84
N LEU A 10 -19.05 -30.36 10.17
CA LEU A 10 -17.86 -30.15 10.99
C LEU A 10 -16.95 -29.06 10.41
N PHE A 11 -16.64 -29.11 9.11
CA PHE A 11 -15.77 -28.13 8.46
C PHE A 11 -16.38 -26.73 8.41
N PRO A 12 -17.62 -26.52 7.91
CA PRO A 12 -18.28 -25.21 7.97
C PRO A 12 -18.35 -24.61 9.38
N LEU A 13 -18.61 -25.45 10.38
CA LEU A 13 -18.75 -24.99 11.78
C LEU A 13 -17.40 -24.63 12.38
N LEU A 14 -16.35 -25.40 12.11
CA LEU A 14 -14.97 -25.03 12.47
C LEU A 14 -14.52 -23.75 11.75
N THR A 15 -14.81 -23.60 10.46
CA THR A 15 -14.53 -22.37 9.72
C THR A 15 -15.26 -21.18 10.33
N LEU A 16 -16.53 -21.33 10.68
CA LEU A 16 -17.31 -20.28 11.34
C LEU A 16 -16.72 -19.91 12.71
N VAL A 17 -16.34 -20.90 13.54
CA VAL A 17 -15.71 -20.66 14.83
C VAL A 17 -14.36 -19.94 14.67
N LEU A 18 -13.56 -20.32 13.67
CA LEU A 18 -12.31 -19.64 13.34
C LEU A 18 -12.56 -18.20 12.90
N LEU A 19 -13.51 -17.96 12.00
CA LEU A 19 -13.88 -16.61 11.56
C LEU A 19 -14.34 -15.73 12.72
N VAL A 20 -15.20 -16.26 13.59
CA VAL A 20 -15.67 -15.55 14.79
C VAL A 20 -14.50 -15.26 15.74
N SER A 21 -13.59 -16.21 15.94
CA SER A 21 -12.42 -16.03 16.80
C SER A 21 -11.47 -14.96 16.24
N ILE A 22 -11.22 -14.97 14.93
CA ILE A 22 -10.44 -13.93 14.24
C ILE A 22 -11.12 -12.57 14.39
N CYS A 23 -12.45 -12.49 14.20
CA CYS A 23 -13.19 -11.24 14.37
C CYS A 23 -13.10 -10.72 15.82
N PHE A 24 -13.18 -11.61 16.80
CA PHE A 24 -13.11 -11.24 18.22
C PHE A 24 -11.71 -10.76 18.61
N GLN A 25 -10.65 -11.43 18.12
CA GLN A 25 -9.27 -11.02 18.34
C GLN A 25 -8.91 -9.71 17.62
N ASN A 26 -9.51 -9.46 16.46
CA ASN A 26 -9.24 -8.28 15.63
C ASN A 26 -10.38 -7.24 15.72
N GLN A 27 -11.14 -7.25 16.82
CA GLN A 27 -12.31 -6.37 16.98
C GLN A 27 -11.92 -4.88 16.89
N ALA A 28 -10.74 -4.51 17.37
CA ALA A 28 -10.20 -3.15 17.23
C ALA A 28 -10.02 -2.76 15.76
N ALA A 29 -9.42 -3.62 14.92
CA ALA A 29 -9.28 -3.38 13.49
C ALA A 29 -10.64 -3.35 12.76
N LEU A 30 -11.64 -4.10 13.21
CA LEU A 30 -12.97 -4.14 12.58
C LEU A 30 -13.91 -3.01 13.01
N SER A 31 -13.70 -2.42 14.18
CA SER A 31 -14.55 -1.36 14.74
C SER A 31 -13.94 0.03 14.66
N ASN A 32 -12.62 0.12 14.49
CA ASN A 32 -11.94 1.39 14.26
C ASN A 32 -12.28 1.90 12.85
N LYS A 33 -13.00 3.03 12.79
CA LYS A 33 -13.38 3.66 11.52
C LYS A 33 -12.20 4.21 10.72
N GLU A 34 -11.06 4.40 11.39
CA GLU A 34 -9.82 4.85 10.78
C GLU A 34 -8.97 3.69 10.26
N SER A 35 -9.35 2.44 10.52
CA SER A 35 -8.58 1.30 10.02
C SER A 35 -8.82 1.06 8.54
N LEU A 36 -7.78 0.54 7.88
CA LEU A 36 -7.88 0.10 6.48
C LEU A 36 -8.81 -1.10 6.32
N THR A 37 -8.89 -1.96 7.33
CA THR A 37 -9.80 -3.12 7.29
C THR A 37 -11.25 -2.67 7.27
N TYR A 38 -11.61 -1.67 8.10
CA TYR A 38 -12.95 -1.10 8.11
C TYR A 38 -13.26 -0.38 6.79
N THR A 39 -12.31 0.42 6.29
CA THR A 39 -12.46 1.13 5.01
C THR A 39 -12.68 0.14 3.87
N TYR A 40 -11.84 -0.89 3.76
CA TYR A 40 -11.95 -1.92 2.72
C TYR A 40 -13.29 -2.66 2.79
N LEU A 41 -13.72 -3.11 3.97
CA LEU A 41 -15.00 -3.80 4.14
C LEU A 41 -16.19 -2.90 3.77
N ARG A 42 -16.15 -1.62 4.16
CA ARG A 42 -17.19 -0.65 3.82
C ARG A 42 -17.26 -0.43 2.31
N GLN A 43 -16.13 -0.27 1.63
CA GLN A 43 -16.06 -0.10 0.18
C GLN A 43 -16.52 -1.37 -0.55
N ALA A 44 -16.18 -2.56 -0.04
CA ALA A 44 -16.65 -3.83 -0.57
C ALA A 44 -18.18 -3.97 -0.52
N VAL A 45 -18.82 -3.56 0.58
CA VAL A 45 -20.30 -3.50 0.69
C VAL A 45 -20.91 -2.54 -0.34
N GLN A 46 -20.16 -1.51 -0.75
CA GLN A 46 -20.56 -0.57 -1.80
C GLN A 46 -20.22 -1.04 -3.22
N GLY A 47 -19.72 -2.27 -3.38
CA GLY A 47 -19.35 -2.86 -4.67
C GLY A 47 -17.99 -2.41 -5.21
N ARG A 48 -17.17 -1.72 -4.41
CA ARG A 48 -15.81 -1.31 -4.76
C ARG A 48 -14.81 -2.31 -4.21
N LEU A 49 -14.00 -2.90 -5.08
CA LEU A 49 -13.01 -3.91 -4.72
C LEU A 49 -11.68 -3.60 -5.41
N GLY A 50 -10.58 -3.90 -4.74
CA GLY A 50 -9.23 -3.73 -5.28
C GLY A 50 -8.81 -2.27 -5.45
N TYR A 51 -7.97 -2.03 -6.45
CA TYR A 51 -7.19 -0.81 -6.62
C TYR A 51 -7.92 0.29 -7.42
N GLY A 52 -9.19 0.08 -7.79
CA GLY A 52 -10.02 1.09 -8.47
C GLY A 52 -10.10 0.94 -9.99
N ALA A 53 -10.70 1.92 -10.64
CA ALA A 53 -10.94 1.96 -12.08
C ALA A 53 -9.69 2.41 -12.85
N VAL A 54 -8.91 1.42 -13.30
CA VAL A 54 -7.72 1.64 -14.13
C VAL A 54 -8.08 2.40 -15.39
N GLY A 55 -7.26 3.39 -15.70
CA GLY A 55 -7.40 4.19 -16.92
C GLY A 55 -6.13 4.97 -17.18
N ASN A 56 -6.17 5.81 -18.21
CA ASN A 56 -5.16 6.83 -18.45
C ASN A 56 -5.81 8.20 -18.28
N TYR A 57 -5.66 8.77 -17.08
CA TYR A 57 -6.29 10.04 -16.72
C TYR A 57 -5.43 11.26 -17.13
N GLY A 58 -4.19 11.04 -17.57
CA GLY A 58 -3.34 12.09 -18.13
C GLY A 58 -3.12 13.27 -17.18
N ASN A 59 -2.76 13.01 -15.91
CA ASN A 59 -2.63 14.09 -14.94
C ASN A 59 -1.47 15.06 -15.27
N MET A 60 -0.44 14.64 -16.02
CA MET A 60 0.67 15.50 -16.45
C MET A 60 1.32 16.30 -15.31
N ILE A 61 1.40 15.74 -14.09
CA ILE A 61 2.13 16.38 -12.99
C ILE A 61 3.61 16.50 -13.37
N SER A 62 4.23 17.62 -13.03
CA SER A 62 5.68 17.76 -13.21
C SER A 62 6.43 16.91 -12.19
N PHE A 63 7.47 16.21 -12.63
CA PHE A 63 8.41 15.46 -11.79
C PHE A 63 9.70 16.25 -11.51
N HIS A 64 9.76 17.50 -12.00
CA HIS A 64 10.80 18.44 -11.59
C HIS A 64 10.73 18.59 -10.06
N ASP A 65 11.89 18.64 -9.40
CA ASP A 65 12.09 18.69 -7.93
C ASP A 65 12.11 17.34 -7.19
N LEU A 66 11.90 16.20 -7.87
CA LEU A 66 12.08 14.89 -7.25
C LEU A 66 13.55 14.60 -6.96
N GLU A 67 13.81 14.11 -5.75
CA GLU A 67 15.10 13.65 -5.28
C GLU A 67 15.05 12.14 -4.99
N PRO A 68 16.13 11.37 -5.23
CA PRO A 68 16.18 9.97 -4.79
C PRO A 68 15.75 9.83 -3.32
N GLY A 69 14.83 8.90 -3.06
CA GLY A 69 14.19 8.69 -1.77
C GLY A 69 12.81 9.33 -1.64
N ASP A 70 12.44 10.32 -2.46
CA ASP A 70 11.09 10.86 -2.44
C ASP A 70 10.06 9.78 -2.86
N ILE A 71 8.83 9.88 -2.35
CA ILE A 71 7.77 8.88 -2.53
C ILE A 71 6.71 9.42 -3.47
N LEU A 72 6.20 8.59 -4.38
CA LEU A 72 5.06 8.93 -5.24
C LEU A 72 3.86 8.08 -4.85
N LEU A 73 2.70 8.70 -4.73
CA LEU A 73 1.43 8.05 -4.47
C LEU A 73 0.49 8.23 -5.67
N GLY A 74 -0.06 7.14 -6.19
CA GLY A 74 -0.97 7.13 -7.33
C GLY A 74 -2.32 6.55 -6.95
N GLY A 75 -3.41 7.21 -7.29
CA GLY A 75 -4.78 6.79 -7.00
C GLY A 75 -5.64 6.65 -8.25
N TYR A 76 -6.32 5.51 -8.37
CA TYR A 76 -7.43 5.33 -9.31
C TYR A 76 -8.79 5.56 -8.62
N PRO A 77 -9.82 5.99 -9.38
CA PRO A 77 -11.15 6.23 -8.83
C PRO A 77 -11.77 4.95 -8.28
N GLY A 78 -12.43 5.06 -7.13
CA GLY A 78 -13.10 3.92 -6.52
C GLY A 78 -12.15 2.87 -5.92
N CYS A 79 -10.89 3.25 -5.62
CA CYS A 79 -9.99 2.43 -4.81
C CYS A 79 -10.67 2.03 -3.49
N ALA A 80 -10.53 0.76 -3.12
CA ALA A 80 -11.20 0.19 -1.95
C ALA A 80 -10.49 0.49 -0.61
N TYR A 81 -9.22 0.89 -0.65
CA TYR A 81 -8.40 1.06 0.56
C TYR A 81 -7.98 2.50 0.85
N GLY A 82 -8.40 3.49 0.06
CA GLY A 82 -8.08 4.90 0.34
C GLY A 82 -8.21 5.80 -0.87
N ARG A 83 -7.65 7.00 -0.77
CA ARG A 83 -7.47 7.93 -1.90
C ARG A 83 -6.44 7.38 -2.87
N PHE A 84 -5.36 6.79 -2.36
CA PHE A 84 -4.24 6.34 -3.15
C PHE A 84 -4.24 4.81 -3.27
N SER A 85 -4.12 4.34 -4.50
CA SER A 85 -4.10 2.92 -4.85
C SER A 85 -2.69 2.32 -4.86
N HIS A 86 -1.65 3.14 -4.93
CA HIS A 86 -0.29 2.67 -5.19
C HIS A 86 0.76 3.62 -4.63
N ALA A 87 1.94 3.07 -4.33
CA ALA A 87 3.09 3.82 -3.83
C ALA A 87 4.39 3.34 -4.50
N SER A 88 5.32 4.27 -4.74
CA SER A 88 6.66 3.99 -5.25
C SER A 88 7.71 4.88 -4.58
N ILE A 89 8.98 4.46 -4.61
CA ILE A 89 10.13 5.27 -4.19
C ILE A 89 10.91 5.73 -5.43
N TYR A 90 11.16 7.03 -5.54
CA TYR A 90 11.97 7.59 -6.63
C TYR A 90 13.45 7.27 -6.42
N VAL A 91 14.13 6.80 -7.46
CA VAL A 91 15.53 6.35 -7.38
C VAL A 91 16.48 7.19 -8.23
N GLY A 92 16.00 8.30 -8.80
CA GLY A 92 16.75 9.17 -9.70
C GLY A 92 16.51 8.84 -11.18
N GLU A 93 16.99 9.72 -12.06
CA GLU A 93 17.00 9.52 -13.52
C GLU A 93 15.62 9.19 -14.14
N GLY A 94 14.54 9.73 -13.57
CA GLY A 94 13.18 9.44 -14.05
C GLY A 94 12.71 8.02 -13.75
N GLN A 95 13.29 7.35 -12.75
CA GLN A 95 12.97 5.97 -12.39
C GLN A 95 12.43 5.87 -10.97
N VAL A 96 11.54 4.90 -10.76
CA VAL A 96 10.97 4.54 -9.46
C VAL A 96 11.13 3.05 -9.21
N ILE A 97 11.16 2.64 -7.95
CA ILE A 97 11.01 1.24 -7.53
C ILE A 97 9.65 1.08 -6.86
N GLU A 98 8.95 0.02 -7.24
CA GLU A 98 7.60 -0.29 -6.80
C GLU A 98 7.32 -1.79 -6.93
N GLY A 99 6.16 -2.23 -6.46
CA GLY A 99 5.77 -3.63 -6.51
C GLY A 99 4.49 -3.86 -7.29
N TYR A 100 4.47 -4.87 -8.16
CA TYR A 100 3.26 -5.37 -8.82
C TYR A 100 3.11 -6.88 -8.68
N VAL A 101 1.87 -7.36 -8.67
CA VAL A 101 1.53 -8.79 -8.51
C VAL A 101 2.21 -9.67 -9.58
N ASP A 102 2.27 -9.19 -10.80
CA ASP A 102 2.78 -9.89 -11.97
C ASP A 102 4.28 -9.70 -12.21
N LEU A 103 4.87 -8.63 -11.68
CA LEU A 103 6.28 -8.27 -11.91
C LEU A 103 7.19 -8.41 -10.68
N GLY A 104 6.61 -8.59 -9.49
CA GLY A 104 7.36 -8.49 -8.24
C GLY A 104 7.78 -7.06 -7.92
N ILE A 105 8.86 -6.91 -7.15
CA ILE A 105 9.54 -5.62 -6.97
C ILE A 105 10.31 -5.29 -8.25
N THR A 106 10.00 -4.16 -8.86
CA THR A 106 10.50 -3.79 -10.18
C THR A 106 10.83 -2.31 -10.25
N GLN A 107 11.64 -1.95 -11.25
CA GLN A 107 11.95 -0.56 -11.57
C GLN A 107 11.15 -0.13 -12.79
N GLN A 108 10.53 1.04 -12.74
CA GLN A 108 9.69 1.58 -13.81
C GLN A 108 10.00 3.06 -14.10
N PRO A 109 9.68 3.55 -15.31
CA PRO A 109 9.74 4.99 -15.63
C PRO A 109 8.69 5.77 -14.86
N VAL A 110 9.09 6.84 -14.16
CA VAL A 110 8.21 7.67 -13.31
C VAL A 110 6.98 8.20 -14.05
N GLU A 111 7.07 8.36 -15.38
CA GLU A 111 6.00 8.85 -16.24
C GLU A 111 4.75 7.98 -16.25
N HIS A 112 4.83 6.71 -15.88
CA HIS A 112 3.62 5.89 -15.74
C HIS A 112 2.67 6.48 -14.68
N PHE A 113 3.15 7.30 -13.73
CA PHE A 113 2.28 7.97 -12.77
C PHE A 113 1.33 8.99 -13.39
N TRP A 114 1.53 9.41 -14.65
CA TRP A 114 0.55 10.23 -15.37
C TRP A 114 -0.76 9.50 -15.65
N THR A 115 -0.80 8.16 -15.57
CA THR A 115 -2.02 7.40 -15.80
C THR A 115 -3.02 7.54 -14.67
N TYR A 116 -2.62 7.85 -13.43
CA TYR A 116 -3.50 7.95 -12.26
C TYR A 116 -4.37 9.22 -12.26
N SER A 117 -5.55 9.15 -11.65
CA SER A 117 -6.45 10.31 -11.48
C SER A 117 -6.06 11.18 -10.29
N GLU A 118 -5.54 10.56 -9.24
CA GLU A 118 -4.95 11.21 -8.07
C GLU A 118 -3.44 10.97 -8.08
N ILE A 119 -2.64 11.99 -7.86
CA ILE A 119 -1.19 11.88 -7.76
C ILE A 119 -0.65 12.81 -6.67
N CYS A 120 0.24 12.30 -5.83
CA CYS A 120 0.93 13.07 -4.81
C CYS A 120 2.42 12.71 -4.79
N LEU A 121 3.27 13.73 -4.76
CA LEU A 121 4.72 13.63 -4.61
C LEU A 121 5.08 14.04 -3.19
N LEU A 122 5.75 13.15 -2.46
CA LEU A 122 6.10 13.30 -1.05
C LEU A 122 7.61 13.38 -0.88
N LYS A 123 8.08 14.45 -0.25
CA LYS A 123 9.48 14.57 0.21
C LYS A 123 9.60 13.97 1.59
N VAL A 124 10.45 12.98 1.75
CA VAL A 124 10.75 12.41 3.07
C VAL A 124 11.73 13.33 3.82
N LYS A 125 11.40 13.67 5.06
CA LYS A 125 12.20 14.45 6.01
C LYS A 125 13.31 13.58 6.60
N ALA A 126 14.22 13.16 5.74
CA ALA A 126 15.38 12.35 6.04
C ALA A 126 16.64 13.06 5.53
N ASP A 127 17.79 12.77 6.14
CA ASP A 127 19.04 13.24 5.59
C ASP A 127 19.37 12.51 4.26
N PRO A 128 20.27 13.06 3.40
CA PRO A 128 20.58 12.45 2.12
C PRO A 128 21.13 11.02 2.21
N ALA A 129 21.83 10.67 3.29
CA ALA A 129 22.39 9.33 3.47
C ALA A 129 21.28 8.32 3.79
N GLN A 130 20.33 8.69 4.65
CA GLN A 130 19.13 7.89 4.93
C GLN A 130 18.29 7.66 3.67
N LYS A 131 18.05 8.72 2.88
CA LYS A 131 17.33 8.59 1.60
C LYS A 131 18.04 7.61 0.65
N GLN A 132 19.36 7.75 0.50
CA GLN A 132 20.13 6.87 -0.36
C GLN A 132 20.12 5.42 0.13
N ALA A 133 20.25 5.20 1.44
CA ALA A 133 20.20 3.86 2.02
C ALA A 133 18.82 3.21 1.85
N ALA A 134 17.72 3.97 1.94
CA ALA A 134 16.39 3.47 1.64
C ALA A 134 16.23 3.08 0.15
N VAL A 135 16.78 3.89 -0.76
CA VAL A 135 16.83 3.56 -2.20
C VAL A 135 17.64 2.28 -2.46
N ASP A 136 18.82 2.15 -1.84
CA ASP A 136 19.69 0.99 -2.00
C ASP A 136 19.06 -0.28 -1.42
N TYR A 137 18.33 -0.15 -0.31
CA TYR A 137 17.52 -1.22 0.23
C TYR A 137 16.47 -1.69 -0.77
N ALA A 138 15.65 -0.77 -1.30
CA ALA A 138 14.63 -1.12 -2.31
C ALA A 138 15.24 -1.76 -3.57
N ARG A 139 16.41 -1.28 -4.02
CA ARG A 139 17.17 -1.87 -5.14
C ARG A 139 17.61 -3.31 -4.86
N SER A 140 18.03 -3.62 -3.63
CA SER A 140 18.50 -4.97 -3.28
C SER A 140 17.39 -6.04 -3.34
N HIS A 141 16.13 -5.63 -3.38
CA HIS A 141 14.96 -6.51 -3.45
C HIS A 141 14.33 -6.59 -4.84
N LEU A 142 14.95 -6.00 -5.88
CA LEU A 142 14.46 -6.13 -7.26
C LEU A 142 14.34 -7.60 -7.68
N GLY A 143 13.20 -7.94 -8.27
CA GLY A 143 12.84 -9.30 -8.70
C GLY A 143 12.22 -10.18 -7.62
N GLU A 144 12.14 -9.73 -6.36
CA GLU A 144 11.45 -10.47 -5.31
C GLU A 144 9.93 -10.45 -5.49
N LEU A 145 9.28 -11.49 -4.97
CA LEU A 145 7.85 -11.71 -5.17
C LEU A 145 6.99 -10.66 -4.45
N PHE A 146 5.96 -10.22 -5.16
CA PHE A 146 4.91 -9.34 -4.63
C PHE A 146 3.71 -10.15 -4.17
N TYR A 147 3.15 -9.76 -3.03
CA TYR A 147 1.90 -10.28 -2.52
C TYR A 147 1.01 -9.10 -2.10
N PRO A 148 -0.17 -8.90 -2.72
CA PRO A 148 -1.00 -7.73 -2.45
C PRO A 148 -1.47 -7.65 -0.98
N VAL A 149 -1.55 -8.79 -0.30
CA VAL A 149 -1.94 -8.91 1.11
C VAL A 149 -0.72 -9.16 2.01
N ALA A 150 0.42 -8.54 1.69
CA ALA A 150 1.60 -8.55 2.54
C ALA A 150 1.36 -7.65 3.78
N PHE A 151 0.80 -8.24 4.84
CA PHE A 151 0.64 -7.56 6.12
C PHE A 151 2.00 -7.24 6.76
N ARG A 152 1.99 -6.36 7.76
CA ARG A 152 3.16 -5.95 8.55
C ARG A 152 3.95 -7.15 9.08
N PRO A 153 3.33 -8.21 9.66
CA PRO A 153 4.06 -9.40 10.08
C PRO A 153 4.49 -10.25 8.87
N GLY A 154 5.74 -10.71 8.88
CA GLY A 154 6.29 -11.63 7.87
C GLY A 154 7.45 -11.03 7.11
N GLU A 155 8.58 -11.74 7.11
CA GLU A 155 9.77 -11.36 6.34
C GLU A 155 9.62 -11.84 4.89
N ARG A 156 10.23 -11.13 3.92
CA ARG A 156 10.39 -11.57 2.51
C ARG A 156 9.10 -11.70 1.68
N ILE A 157 8.07 -10.97 2.08
CA ILE A 157 6.79 -10.86 1.36
C ILE A 157 6.49 -9.37 1.25
N TRP A 158 6.47 -8.84 0.02
CA TRP A 158 6.39 -7.41 -0.25
C TRP A 158 5.06 -7.01 -0.88
N ASN A 159 4.63 -5.78 -0.60
CA ASN A 159 3.68 -5.05 -1.44
C ASN A 159 4.26 -3.65 -1.74
N CYS A 160 3.49 -2.81 -2.44
CA CYS A 160 3.98 -1.52 -2.93
C CYS A 160 4.36 -0.54 -1.81
N THR A 161 3.72 -0.65 -0.65
CA THR A 161 4.00 0.20 0.53
C THR A 161 5.04 -0.44 1.45
N LYS A 162 4.95 -1.74 1.72
CA LYS A 162 5.79 -2.44 2.70
C LYS A 162 7.28 -2.37 2.38
N ILE A 163 7.68 -2.46 1.12
CA ILE A 163 9.10 -2.33 0.74
C ILE A 163 9.64 -0.94 1.07
N ILE A 164 8.83 0.11 0.86
CA ILE A 164 9.20 1.51 1.14
C ILE A 164 9.23 1.76 2.65
N TRP A 165 8.21 1.27 3.36
CA TRP A 165 8.13 1.36 4.81
C TRP A 165 9.32 0.68 5.49
N GLU A 166 9.66 -0.54 5.07
CA GLU A 166 10.81 -1.27 5.61
C GLU A 166 12.13 -0.57 5.26
N ALA A 167 12.29 -0.09 4.02
CA ALA A 167 13.48 0.63 3.57
C ALA A 167 13.80 1.82 4.48
N TYR A 168 12.79 2.62 4.83
CA TYR A 168 12.93 3.75 5.75
C TYR A 168 12.99 3.34 7.22
N GLY A 169 12.30 2.26 7.60
CA GLY A 169 12.36 1.67 8.93
C GLY A 169 13.77 1.25 9.33
N GLN A 170 14.53 0.67 8.40
CA GLN A 170 15.95 0.34 8.57
C GLN A 170 16.83 1.59 8.80
N GLN A 171 16.35 2.77 8.42
CA GLN A 171 17.01 4.07 8.66
C GLN A 171 16.50 4.78 9.92
N GLY A 172 15.66 4.12 10.72
CA GLY A 172 15.06 4.67 11.93
C GLY A 172 13.85 5.59 11.67
N ILE A 173 13.30 5.59 10.46
CA ILE A 173 12.15 6.42 10.06
C ILE A 173 10.93 5.54 9.91
N ASN A 174 9.95 5.73 10.78
CA ASN A 174 8.69 5.02 10.69
C ASN A 174 7.67 5.85 9.91
N LEU A 175 7.47 5.52 8.64
CA LEU A 175 6.52 6.23 7.76
C LEU A 175 5.05 6.01 8.14
N GLU A 176 4.72 4.91 8.82
CA GLU A 176 3.35 4.58 9.22
C GLU A 176 3.24 4.60 10.75
N SER A 177 2.31 5.38 11.33
CA SER A 177 2.23 5.60 12.78
C SER A 177 0.91 5.16 13.44
N ASN A 178 -0.07 4.67 12.67
CA ASN A 178 -1.39 4.26 13.17
C ASN A 178 -1.42 2.82 13.76
N GLY A 179 -0.39 2.01 13.48
CA GLY A 179 -0.22 0.66 14.01
C GLY A 179 -1.08 -0.41 13.34
N ASP A 180 -1.65 -0.12 12.16
CA ASP A 180 -2.48 -1.08 11.44
C ASP A 180 -1.67 -2.28 10.90
N ILE A 181 -2.36 -3.40 10.68
CA ILE A 181 -1.76 -4.64 10.16
C ILE A 181 -1.40 -4.54 8.67
N TRP A 182 -2.01 -3.59 7.95
CA TRP A 182 -1.79 -3.31 6.55
C TRP A 182 -1.35 -1.86 6.44
N ILE A 183 -0.37 -1.57 5.59
CA ILE A 183 0.11 -0.21 5.35
C ILE A 183 -0.49 0.24 4.01
N ALA A 184 -1.36 1.22 4.03
CA ALA A 184 -1.90 1.84 2.83
C ALA A 184 -1.01 2.98 2.34
N PRO A 185 -1.11 3.33 1.05
CA PRO A 185 -0.41 4.49 0.52
C PRO A 185 -0.83 5.80 1.23
N ASP A 186 -2.08 5.91 1.68
CA ASP A 186 -2.59 7.04 2.47
C ASP A 186 -1.82 7.22 3.81
N ASP A 187 -1.31 6.14 4.42
CA ASP A 187 -0.49 6.25 5.64
C ASP A 187 0.80 7.06 5.41
N PHE A 188 1.36 6.99 4.21
CA PHE A 188 2.52 7.80 3.84
C PHE A 188 2.16 9.26 3.66
N TYR A 189 0.97 9.55 3.11
CA TYR A 189 0.48 10.92 2.96
C TYR A 189 0.30 11.60 4.32
N ASP A 190 -0.25 10.89 5.30
CA ASP A 190 -0.52 11.40 6.65
C ASP A 190 0.72 11.36 7.58
N SER A 191 1.85 10.85 7.10
CA SER A 191 3.06 10.67 7.90
C SER A 191 3.67 12.01 8.35
N PRO A 192 4.06 12.16 9.63
CA PRO A 192 4.79 13.36 10.07
C PRO A 192 6.18 13.48 9.44
N TRP A 193 6.70 12.38 8.87
CA TRP A 193 8.00 12.31 8.22
C TRP A 193 7.99 12.76 6.76
N VAL A 194 6.85 13.17 6.21
CA VAL A 194 6.79 13.65 4.83
C VAL A 194 6.34 15.11 4.73
N GLN A 195 6.59 15.68 3.57
CA GLN A 195 6.02 16.94 3.12
C GLN A 195 5.50 16.74 1.69
N VAL A 196 4.27 17.18 1.42
CA VAL A 196 3.75 17.23 0.06
C VAL A 196 4.55 18.23 -0.77
N ILE A 197 5.23 17.75 -1.81
CA ILE A 197 5.93 18.57 -2.81
C ILE A 197 4.91 19.14 -3.79
N ARG A 198 4.03 18.26 -4.29
CA ARG A 198 3.05 18.56 -5.33
C ARG A 198 1.97 17.50 -5.30
N GLU A 199 0.73 17.90 -5.56
CA GLU A 199 -0.36 16.95 -5.79
C GLU A 199 -1.30 17.46 -6.89
N LYS A 200 -2.01 16.55 -7.52
CA LYS A 200 -3.01 16.87 -8.55
C LYS A 200 -4.13 15.84 -8.56
N SER A 201 -5.35 16.33 -8.77
CA SER A 201 -6.55 15.55 -9.05
C SER A 201 -7.13 16.00 -10.39
N VAL A 202 -7.59 15.06 -11.22
CA VAL A 202 -8.14 15.32 -12.57
C VAL A 202 -9.57 14.81 -12.77
N LEU A 203 -10.32 14.56 -11.68
CA LEU A 203 -11.72 14.12 -11.72
C LEU A 203 -12.63 14.96 -10.82
#